data_AF-A0A6H9LR89-F1
#
_entry.id   AF-A0A6H9LR89-F1
#
_cell.length_a   1.000
_cell.length_b   1.000
_cell.length_c   1.000
_cell.angle_alpha   90.00
_cell.angle_beta   90.00
_cell.angle_gamma   90.00
#
_symmetry.space_group_name_H-M   'P 1'
#
loop_
_entity.id
_entity.type
_entity.pdbx_description
1 polymer ?
#
loop_
_entity_poly.entity_id
_entity_poly.type
_entity_poly.pdbx_seq_one_letter_code
_entity_poly.pdbx_strand_id
1 'polypeptide(L)'
;MTNLFKKTIFIAVICLIPMISMAQQQDNFGIRDTLYAELAKLDANNWTITVSYTNDQSVVAFSVPLKMTAGMNRVVADSAVFTGGRAETYAYKGFRPDTAIQCVTLGLIGTLSAKHVYTPPGSGRIATIFVSSLDGSPIENLKIDTTTTSPNNSLMVIADRVQGENMQDTIPLTERDVVNIYPAFVIIEPK
;
A
#
# COMPACT_ATOMS: atom_id res chain seq x y z
N MET A 1 21.36 1.83 47.60
CA MET A 1 21.54 1.68 46.14
C MET A 1 20.20 1.62 45.39
N THR A 2 19.21 2.45 45.75
CA THR A 2 17.80 2.21 45.33
C THR A 2 17.08 3.44 44.75
N ASN A 3 17.55 4.66 45.00
CA ASN A 3 16.88 5.88 44.52
C ASN A 3 17.52 6.53 43.28
N LEU A 4 18.82 6.30 43.04
CA LEU A 4 19.50 6.85 41.86
C LEU A 4 19.12 6.07 40.58
N PHE A 5 19.08 4.74 40.67
CA PHE A 5 18.72 3.85 39.56
C PHE A 5 17.27 4.05 39.08
N LYS A 6 16.33 4.33 40.01
CA LYS A 6 14.93 4.65 39.68
C LYS A 6 14.79 5.99 38.95
N LYS A 7 15.62 6.98 39.28
CA LYS A 7 15.62 8.29 38.60
C LYS A 7 16.19 8.20 37.18
N THR A 8 17.20 7.37 36.95
CA THR A 8 17.79 7.17 35.62
C THR A 8 16.83 6.47 34.65
N ILE A 9 16.06 5.49 35.12
CA ILE A 9 15.02 4.81 34.30
C ILE A 9 13.88 5.77 33.95
N PHE A 10 13.46 6.62 34.89
CA PHE A 10 12.36 7.57 34.66
C PHE A 10 12.73 8.64 33.60
N ILE A 11 13.97 9.10 33.57
CA ILE A 11 14.46 10.05 32.56
C ILE A 11 14.57 9.38 31.18
N ALA A 12 15.03 8.13 31.11
CA ALA A 12 15.12 7.39 29.85
C ALA A 12 13.75 7.15 29.21
N VAL A 13 12.71 6.88 30.02
CA VAL A 13 11.33 6.72 29.52
C VAL A 13 10.77 8.03 28.99
N ILE A 14 11.03 9.17 29.63
CA ILE A 14 10.54 10.49 29.17
C ILE A 14 11.21 10.92 27.86
N CYS A 15 12.50 10.62 27.67
CA CYS A 15 13.20 10.92 26.43
C CYS A 15 12.78 10.06 25.22
N LEU A 16 12.05 8.96 25.43
CA LEU A 16 11.53 8.11 24.35
C LEU A 16 10.12 8.51 23.88
N ILE A 17 9.39 9.32 24.65
CA ILE A 17 8.02 9.77 24.32
C ILE A 17 7.95 10.61 23.01
N PRO A 18 8.89 11.54 22.71
CA PRO A 18 8.76 12.36 21.51
C PRO A 18 9.03 11.60 20.20
N MET A 19 9.63 10.40 20.22
CA MET A 19 9.85 9.62 18.99
C MET A 19 8.56 8.98 18.45
N ILE A 20 7.54 8.78 19.29
CA ILE A 20 6.26 8.19 18.86
C ILE A 20 5.40 9.24 18.14
N SER A 21 5.67 10.53 18.35
CA SER A 21 4.87 11.63 17.79
C SER A 21 5.18 11.94 16.32
N MET A 22 6.29 11.44 15.76
CA MET A 22 6.68 11.69 14.36
C MET A 22 6.24 10.59 13.38
N ALA A 23 5.54 9.54 13.85
CA ALA A 23 5.09 8.43 13.00
C ALA A 23 3.64 8.56 12.50
N GLN A 24 2.93 9.63 12.88
CA GLN A 24 1.58 9.90 12.39
C GLN A 24 1.63 11.12 11.49
N GLN A 25 1.93 10.90 10.19
CA GLN A 25 1.71 11.91 9.17
C GLN A 25 0.22 12.27 9.21
N GLN A 26 -0.03 13.51 9.58
CA GLN A 26 -1.34 14.07 9.88
C GLN A 26 -2.11 14.24 8.56
N ASP A 27 -3.00 13.30 8.28
CA ASP A 27 -4.04 13.48 7.27
C ASP A 27 -5.03 14.52 7.82
N ASN A 28 -4.86 15.77 7.36
CA ASN A 28 -5.42 16.93 8.05
C ASN A 28 -6.91 17.14 7.78
N PHE A 29 -7.50 16.52 6.76
CA PHE A 29 -8.93 16.62 6.44
C PHE A 29 -9.37 15.48 5.52
N GLY A 30 -10.37 14.68 5.93
CA GLY A 30 -11.01 13.69 5.03
C GLY A 30 -11.09 12.26 5.56
N ILE A 31 -11.40 11.31 4.67
CA ILE A 31 -11.39 9.87 4.97
C ILE A 31 -9.98 9.37 4.72
N ARG A 32 -9.32 8.83 5.75
CA ARG A 32 -7.95 8.33 5.64
C ARG A 32 -7.76 7.41 4.44
N ASP A 33 -6.89 7.82 3.52
CA ASP A 33 -6.48 7.01 2.37
C ASP A 33 -5.97 5.65 2.84
N THR A 34 -6.61 4.57 2.40
CA THR A 34 -6.35 3.22 2.90
C THR A 34 -6.29 2.21 1.76
N LEU A 35 -5.19 1.45 1.72
CA LEU A 35 -5.02 0.29 0.85
C LEU A 35 -5.32 -0.99 1.65
N TYR A 36 -6.29 -1.75 1.15
CA TYR A 36 -6.71 -3.02 1.69
C TYR A 36 -6.13 -4.14 0.83
N ALA A 37 -5.62 -5.18 1.48
CA ALA A 37 -5.22 -6.41 0.81
C ALA A 37 -5.96 -7.58 1.45
N GLU A 38 -6.95 -8.09 0.73
CA GLU A 38 -7.80 -9.18 1.15
C GLU A 38 -7.25 -10.52 0.65
N LEU A 39 -7.05 -11.44 1.58
CA LEU A 39 -6.56 -12.79 1.30
C LEU A 39 -7.72 -13.76 1.14
N ALA A 40 -7.70 -14.54 0.08
CA ALA A 40 -8.62 -15.64 -0.10
C ALA A 40 -7.91 -16.88 -0.65
N LYS A 41 -8.20 -18.04 -0.06
CA LYS A 41 -7.69 -19.33 -0.50
C LYS A 41 -8.53 -19.84 -1.68
N LEU A 42 -7.88 -20.18 -2.79
CA LEU A 42 -8.55 -20.81 -3.93
C LEU A 42 -8.57 -22.33 -3.78
N ASP A 43 -7.41 -22.90 -3.46
CA ASP A 43 -7.24 -24.33 -3.21
C ASP A 43 -6.03 -24.59 -2.28
N ALA A 44 -5.55 -25.82 -2.20
CA ALA A 44 -4.42 -26.18 -1.35
C ALA A 44 -3.13 -25.41 -1.70
N ASN A 45 -2.90 -25.08 -2.97
CA ASN A 45 -1.64 -24.58 -3.49
C ASN A 45 -1.75 -23.14 -4.01
N ASN A 46 -2.96 -22.62 -4.14
CA ASN A 46 -3.25 -21.33 -4.77
C ASN A 46 -4.06 -20.42 -3.86
N TRP A 47 -3.66 -19.15 -3.82
CA TRP A 47 -4.28 -18.07 -3.06
C TRP A 47 -4.46 -16.84 -3.94
N THR A 48 -5.30 -15.92 -3.49
CA THR A 48 -5.47 -14.60 -4.11
C THR A 48 -5.26 -13.50 -3.09
N ILE A 49 -4.73 -12.39 -3.58
CA ILE A 49 -4.63 -11.13 -2.86
C ILE A 49 -5.43 -10.08 -3.64
N THR A 50 -6.60 -9.71 -3.15
CA THR A 50 -7.41 -8.63 -3.73
C THR A 50 -6.99 -7.30 -3.12
N VAL A 51 -6.34 -6.47 -3.93
CA VAL A 51 -5.92 -5.13 -3.56
C VAL A 51 -7.06 -4.17 -3.85
N SER A 52 -7.55 -3.49 -2.82
CA SER A 52 -8.58 -2.45 -2.91
C SER A 52 -8.05 -1.15 -2.29
N TYR A 53 -8.59 -0.02 -2.73
CA TYR A 53 -8.15 1.28 -2.25
C TYR A 53 -9.35 2.16 -1.98
N THR A 54 -9.29 2.92 -0.89
CA THR A 54 -10.25 3.94 -0.51
C THR A 54 -9.53 5.28 -0.47
N ASN A 55 -10.11 6.27 -1.14
CA ASN A 55 -9.56 7.61 -1.27
C ASN A 55 -10.64 8.68 -1.32
N ASP A 56 -10.30 9.87 -0.87
CA ASP A 56 -11.15 11.06 -0.91
C ASP A 56 -10.76 12.07 -2.00
N GLN A 57 -9.58 11.92 -2.60
CA GLN A 57 -9.04 12.72 -3.69
C GLN A 57 -8.74 11.89 -4.93
N SER A 58 -8.77 12.51 -6.11
CA SER A 58 -8.41 11.83 -7.37
C SER A 58 -6.96 11.33 -7.34
N VAL A 59 -6.72 10.12 -7.85
CA VAL A 59 -5.40 9.47 -7.83
C VAL A 59 -4.93 9.13 -9.24
N VAL A 60 -3.67 9.38 -9.55
CA VAL A 60 -3.09 9.20 -10.89
C VAL A 60 -2.07 8.07 -10.97
N ALA A 61 -1.48 7.65 -9.85
CA ALA A 61 -0.51 6.55 -9.86
C ALA A 61 -0.46 5.78 -8.54
N PHE A 62 0.00 4.54 -8.62
CA PHE A 62 0.20 3.64 -7.48
C PHE A 62 1.56 2.95 -7.55
N SER A 63 2.21 2.82 -6.41
CA SER A 63 3.31 1.91 -6.14
C SER A 63 2.90 1.04 -4.95
N VAL A 64 2.63 -0.24 -5.20
CA VAL A 64 2.15 -1.19 -4.17
C VAL A 64 3.10 -2.37 -4.09
N PRO A 65 4.13 -2.29 -3.24
CA PRO A 65 5.00 -3.43 -2.93
C PRO A 65 4.34 -4.32 -1.87
N LEU A 66 4.19 -5.60 -2.18
CA LEU A 66 3.67 -6.63 -1.28
C LEU A 66 4.70 -7.74 -1.10
N LYS A 67 5.11 -7.99 0.14
CA LYS A 67 5.91 -9.14 0.53
C LYS A 67 4.98 -10.27 0.97
N MET A 68 5.28 -11.49 0.52
CA MET A 68 4.49 -12.68 0.79
C MET A 68 5.31 -13.68 1.58
N THR A 69 4.73 -14.25 2.63
CA THR A 69 5.35 -15.32 3.42
C THR A 69 4.35 -16.44 3.66
N ALA A 70 4.80 -17.69 3.55
CA ALA A 70 3.96 -18.87 3.69
C ALA A 70 4.66 -19.94 4.55
N GLY A 71 5.21 -19.52 5.69
CA GLY A 71 6.05 -20.38 6.52
C GLY A 71 7.31 -20.81 5.79
N MET A 72 7.53 -22.12 5.69
CA MET A 72 8.67 -22.71 4.96
C MET A 72 8.42 -22.86 3.46
N ASN A 73 7.18 -22.70 3.00
CA ASN A 73 6.84 -22.89 1.60
C ASN A 73 7.22 -21.66 0.78
N ARG A 74 7.87 -21.92 -0.36
CA ARG A 74 8.18 -20.88 -1.33
C ARG A 74 6.94 -20.59 -2.16
N VAL A 75 6.56 -19.32 -2.22
CA VAL A 75 5.41 -18.84 -2.98
C VAL A 75 5.84 -17.79 -3.99
N VAL A 76 5.07 -17.68 -5.06
CA VAL A 76 5.26 -16.69 -6.13
C VAL A 76 3.94 -16.02 -6.45
N ALA A 77 3.96 -14.72 -6.70
CA ALA A 77 2.85 -14.06 -7.39
C ALA A 77 2.97 -14.38 -8.88
N ASP A 78 2.04 -15.16 -9.42
CA ASP A 78 2.10 -15.65 -10.80
C ASP A 78 1.58 -14.62 -11.81
N SER A 79 0.54 -13.87 -11.41
CA SER A 79 -0.22 -13.01 -12.30
C SER A 79 -1.05 -11.98 -11.52
N ALA A 80 -1.50 -10.95 -12.22
CA ALA A 80 -2.44 -9.97 -11.70
C ALA A 80 -3.52 -9.61 -12.73
N VAL A 81 -4.75 -9.46 -12.26
CA VAL A 81 -5.91 -9.05 -13.05
C VAL A 81 -6.39 -7.69 -12.58
N PHE A 82 -6.46 -6.75 -13.51
CA PHE A 82 -6.91 -5.36 -13.28
C PHE A 82 -8.31 -5.08 -13.84
N THR A 83 -8.82 -5.94 -14.73
CA THR A 83 -10.13 -5.80 -15.38
C THR A 83 -11.25 -5.84 -14.35
N GLY A 84 -12.24 -4.96 -14.47
CA GLY A 84 -13.35 -4.78 -13.52
C GLY A 84 -12.93 -4.08 -12.22
N GLY A 85 -11.76 -3.44 -12.21
CA GLY A 85 -11.25 -2.65 -11.09
C GLY A 85 -11.20 -1.16 -11.44
N ARG A 86 -10.97 -0.31 -10.44
CA ARG A 86 -10.88 1.15 -10.60
C ARG A 86 -9.65 1.58 -11.40
N ALA A 87 -8.62 0.73 -11.47
CA ALA A 87 -7.42 0.95 -12.27
C ALA A 87 -7.47 0.28 -13.65
N GLU A 88 -8.62 -0.24 -14.09
CA GLU A 88 -8.74 -0.94 -15.38
C GLU A 88 -8.27 -0.09 -16.56
N THR A 89 -8.63 1.20 -16.56
CA THR A 89 -8.35 2.13 -17.67
C THR A 89 -6.95 2.76 -17.61
N TYR A 90 -6.10 2.36 -16.67
CA TYR A 90 -4.76 2.93 -16.51
C TYR A 90 -3.89 2.55 -17.72
N ALA A 91 -3.13 3.54 -18.22
CA ALA A 91 -2.25 3.38 -19.37
C ALA A 91 -1.11 2.39 -19.10
N TYR A 92 -0.58 2.38 -17.88
CA TYR A 92 0.44 1.42 -17.46
C TYR A 92 -0.04 0.61 -16.25
N LYS A 93 0.06 -0.71 -16.35
CA LYS A 93 -0.26 -1.69 -15.31
C LYS A 93 0.89 -2.66 -15.15
N GLY A 94 1.92 -2.23 -14.43
CA GLY A 94 3.10 -3.01 -14.13
C GLY A 94 2.85 -4.07 -13.06
N PHE A 95 3.28 -5.29 -13.33
CA PHE A 95 3.31 -6.40 -12.39
C PHE A 95 4.72 -6.97 -12.38
N ARG A 96 5.44 -6.79 -11.26
CA ARG A 96 6.83 -7.23 -11.12
C ARG A 96 6.96 -8.18 -9.92
N PRO A 97 6.84 -9.50 -10.14
CA PRO A 97 7.13 -10.48 -9.11
C PRO A 97 8.65 -10.66 -8.95
N ASP A 98 9.08 -10.94 -7.73
CA ASP A 98 10.43 -11.36 -7.39
C ASP A 98 10.34 -12.63 -6.53
N THR A 99 10.75 -13.74 -7.12
CA THR A 99 10.70 -15.07 -6.51
C THR A 99 11.79 -15.27 -5.46
N ALA A 100 12.91 -14.55 -5.55
CA ALA A 100 14.03 -14.72 -4.63
C ALA A 100 13.70 -14.16 -3.24
N ILE A 101 12.96 -13.05 -3.19
CA ILE A 101 12.53 -12.40 -1.94
C ILE A 101 11.03 -12.55 -1.65
N GLN A 102 10.31 -13.32 -2.49
CA GLN A 102 8.88 -13.59 -2.39
C GLN A 102 8.05 -12.31 -2.26
N CYS A 103 8.25 -11.37 -3.19
CA CYS A 103 7.50 -10.13 -3.22
C CYS A 103 6.92 -9.86 -4.61
N VAL A 104 5.97 -8.95 -4.68
CA VAL A 104 5.46 -8.40 -5.93
C VAL A 104 5.32 -6.89 -5.79
N THR A 105 5.73 -6.15 -6.80
CA THR A 105 5.48 -4.71 -6.88
C THR A 105 4.49 -4.43 -8.01
N LEU A 106 3.37 -3.81 -7.67
CA LEU A 106 2.44 -3.24 -8.64
C LEU A 106 2.82 -1.78 -8.89
N GLY A 107 2.99 -1.41 -10.15
CA GLY A 107 3.23 -0.03 -10.56
C GLY A 107 2.16 0.40 -11.54
N LEU A 108 1.32 1.36 -11.17
CA LEU A 108 0.18 1.78 -11.99
C LEU A 108 0.31 3.26 -12.34
N ILE A 109 0.13 3.61 -13.61
CA ILE A 109 0.13 5.01 -14.08
C ILE A 109 -1.13 5.23 -14.92
N GLY A 110 -1.95 6.20 -14.51
CA GLY A 110 -3.24 6.51 -15.12
C GLY A 110 -3.09 6.89 -16.60
N THR A 111 -2.16 7.78 -16.91
CA THR A 111 -1.91 8.24 -18.28
C THR A 111 -0.42 8.40 -18.59
N LEU A 112 -0.04 8.11 -19.83
CA LEU A 112 1.28 8.41 -20.41
C LEU A 112 1.17 9.47 -21.51
N SER A 113 0.03 10.15 -21.58
CA SER A 113 -0.33 11.11 -22.64
C SER A 113 -0.95 12.37 -22.02
N ALA A 114 -1.27 13.36 -22.86
CA ALA A 114 -2.01 14.54 -22.42
C ALA A 114 -3.45 14.25 -21.96
N LYS A 115 -3.99 13.05 -22.24
CA LYS A 115 -5.33 12.65 -21.76
C LYS A 115 -5.28 12.46 -20.25
N HIS A 116 -6.25 13.04 -19.54
CA HIS A 116 -6.35 12.89 -18.10
C HIS A 116 -7.08 11.58 -17.73
N VAL A 117 -6.40 10.69 -17.02
CA VAL A 117 -6.96 9.42 -16.52
C VAL A 117 -6.55 9.28 -15.07
N TYR A 118 -7.54 9.12 -14.19
CA TYR A 118 -7.37 9.06 -12.75
C TYR A 118 -8.42 8.13 -12.15
N THR A 119 -8.13 7.63 -10.96
CA THR A 119 -9.12 7.00 -10.08
C THR A 119 -9.84 8.12 -9.32
N PRO A 120 -11.16 8.33 -9.52
CA PRO A 120 -11.91 9.34 -8.78
C PRO A 120 -11.97 9.01 -7.29
N PRO A 121 -12.39 9.92 -6.39
CA PRO A 121 -12.70 9.60 -5.00
C PRO A 121 -13.67 8.42 -4.86
N GLY A 122 -13.52 7.62 -3.81
CA GLY A 122 -14.37 6.47 -3.50
C GLY A 122 -13.58 5.25 -3.04
N SER A 123 -14.22 4.08 -3.07
CA SER A 123 -13.63 2.81 -2.67
C SER A 123 -13.84 1.73 -3.72
N GLY A 124 -12.88 0.82 -3.85
CA GLY A 124 -13.05 -0.40 -4.63
C GLY A 124 -11.74 -1.06 -5.04
N ARG A 125 -11.89 -2.17 -5.76
CA ARG A 125 -10.78 -3.02 -6.18
C ARG A 125 -9.87 -2.32 -7.20
N ILE A 126 -8.56 -2.44 -7.00
CA ILE A 126 -7.51 -2.01 -7.92
C ILE A 126 -7.03 -3.19 -8.75
N ALA A 127 -6.69 -4.30 -8.10
CA ALA A 127 -6.16 -5.49 -8.76
C ALA A 127 -6.46 -6.74 -7.93
N THR A 128 -6.48 -7.90 -8.58
CA THR A 128 -6.43 -9.21 -7.93
C THR A 128 -5.13 -9.89 -8.34
N ILE A 129 -4.28 -10.21 -7.39
CA ILE A 129 -3.04 -10.97 -7.59
C ILE A 129 -3.31 -12.44 -7.28
N PHE A 130 -2.76 -13.32 -8.08
CA PHE A 130 -2.81 -14.76 -7.86
C PHE A 130 -1.43 -15.24 -7.37
N VAL A 131 -1.45 -16.10 -6.36
CA VAL A 131 -0.27 -16.59 -5.66
C VAL A 131 -0.27 -18.10 -5.69
N SER A 132 0.83 -18.67 -6.16
CA SER A 132 1.03 -20.10 -6.33
C SER A 132 2.20 -20.60 -5.47
N SER A 133 2.10 -21.85 -5.01
CA SER A 133 3.23 -22.57 -4.40
C SER A 133 4.26 -22.96 -5.47
N LEU A 134 5.53 -22.62 -5.27
CA LEU A 134 6.60 -22.97 -6.21
C LEU A 134 6.98 -24.45 -6.12
N ASP A 135 6.95 -25.01 -4.92
CA ASP A 135 7.41 -26.37 -4.64
C ASP A 135 6.26 -27.41 -4.68
N GLY A 136 5.03 -26.97 -4.99
CA GLY A 136 3.83 -27.81 -5.01
C GLY A 136 3.29 -28.17 -3.62
N SER A 137 3.95 -27.73 -2.56
CA SER A 137 3.50 -27.91 -1.16
C SER A 137 2.27 -27.06 -0.84
N PRO A 138 1.31 -27.56 -0.03
CA PRO A 138 0.13 -26.80 0.36
C PRO A 138 0.44 -25.51 1.13
N ILE A 139 -0.17 -24.40 0.76
CA ILE A 139 -0.08 -23.12 1.48
C ILE A 139 -1.10 -23.12 2.62
N GLU A 140 -0.62 -23.34 3.85
CA GLU A 140 -1.48 -23.36 5.04
C GLU A 140 -1.86 -21.95 5.52
N ASN A 141 -0.88 -21.04 5.56
CA ASN A 141 -1.07 -19.68 6.03
C ASN A 141 -0.26 -18.70 5.18
N LEU A 142 -0.91 -18.06 4.21
CA LEU A 142 -0.32 -16.96 3.46
C LEU A 142 -0.44 -15.69 4.30
N LYS A 143 0.70 -15.04 4.55
CA LYS A 143 0.75 -13.70 5.15
C LYS A 143 1.33 -12.72 4.15
N ILE A 144 0.79 -11.52 4.19
CA ILE A 144 1.26 -10.41 3.37
C ILE A 144 1.68 -9.26 4.26
N ASP A 145 2.62 -8.46 3.79
CA ASP A 145 2.97 -7.19 4.39
C ASP A 145 3.40 -6.22 3.29
N THR A 146 3.31 -4.93 3.55
CA THR A 146 3.99 -3.94 2.73
C THR A 146 5.45 -3.84 3.15
N THR A 147 6.34 -3.69 2.19
CA THR A 147 7.76 -3.50 2.46
C THR A 147 8.36 -2.58 1.43
N THR A 148 9.52 -2.02 1.72
CA THR A 148 10.31 -1.33 0.69
C THR A 148 11.01 -2.39 -0.16
N THR A 149 10.65 -2.52 -1.43
CA THR A 149 11.31 -3.44 -2.37
C THR A 149 12.41 -2.71 -3.16
N SER A 150 13.42 -3.43 -3.63
CA SER A 150 14.50 -2.83 -4.43
C SER A 150 13.96 -2.24 -5.76
N PRO A 151 14.45 -1.08 -6.24
CA PRO A 151 15.49 -0.21 -5.68
C PRO A 151 14.90 0.95 -4.86
N ASN A 152 14.10 0.65 -3.83
CA ASN A 152 13.36 1.57 -2.95
C ASN A 152 11.93 1.92 -3.38
N ASN A 153 11.19 0.96 -3.91
CA ASN A 153 9.73 1.11 -4.07
C ASN A 153 9.07 0.92 -2.71
N SER A 154 8.53 1.99 -2.13
CA SER A 154 7.65 1.94 -0.97
C SER A 154 6.19 2.00 -1.41
N LEU A 155 5.28 1.68 -0.47
CA LEU A 155 3.87 1.94 -0.66
C LEU A 155 3.68 3.44 -0.81
N MET A 156 3.21 3.86 -1.98
CA MET A 156 2.98 5.26 -2.29
C MET A 156 1.90 5.39 -3.34
N VAL A 157 1.07 6.41 -3.19
CA VAL A 157 0.02 6.77 -4.12
C VAL A 157 0.22 8.22 -4.52
N ILE A 158 -0.10 8.56 -5.77
CA ILE A 158 0.06 9.91 -6.28
C ILE A 158 -1.31 10.53 -6.52
N ALA A 159 -1.61 11.62 -5.80
CA ALA A 159 -2.82 12.41 -6.01
C ALA A 159 -2.73 13.20 -7.32
N ASP A 160 -3.88 13.48 -7.93
CA ASP A 160 -3.95 14.46 -9.00
C ASP A 160 -3.73 15.88 -8.44
N ARG A 161 -3.07 16.73 -9.23
CA ARG A 161 -2.80 18.12 -8.88
C ARG A 161 -4.01 19.03 -9.06
N VAL A 162 -5.02 18.60 -9.82
CA VAL A 162 -6.19 19.42 -10.13
C VAL A 162 -7.29 19.16 -9.10
N GLN A 163 -7.12 19.70 -7.89
CA GLN A 163 -8.25 19.89 -6.98
C GLN A 163 -8.94 21.23 -7.31
N GLY A 164 -9.96 21.14 -8.16
CA GLY A 164 -10.94 22.20 -8.39
C GLY A 164 -10.53 23.25 -9.42
N GLU A 165 -11.37 23.44 -10.44
CA GLU A 165 -11.32 24.64 -11.30
C GLU A 165 -11.71 25.94 -10.56
N ASN A 166 -12.02 25.89 -9.25
CA ASN A 166 -12.58 26.99 -8.47
C ASN A 166 -12.12 27.03 -7.00
N MET A 167 -10.81 27.10 -6.71
CA MET A 167 -10.35 27.44 -5.35
C MET A 167 -9.45 28.67 -5.39
N GLN A 168 -10.10 29.83 -5.39
CA GLN A 168 -9.46 31.16 -5.42
C GLN A 168 -9.04 31.66 -4.03
N ASP A 169 -9.26 30.87 -2.97
CA ASP A 169 -9.11 31.37 -1.59
C ASP A 169 -8.71 30.26 -0.60
N THR A 170 -7.58 29.59 -0.85
CA THR A 170 -7.02 28.65 0.13
C THR A 170 -5.52 28.80 0.19
N ILE A 171 -5.00 28.73 1.43
CA ILE A 171 -3.59 28.82 1.83
C ILE A 171 -2.73 28.09 0.79
N PRO A 172 -1.61 28.67 0.30
CA PRO A 172 -0.72 27.99 -0.62
C PRO A 172 -0.20 26.73 0.09
N LEU A 173 -0.78 25.58 -0.25
CA LEU A 173 -0.24 24.29 0.11
C LEU A 173 1.16 24.23 -0.50
N THR A 174 2.16 23.84 0.28
CA THR A 174 3.46 23.47 -0.30
C THR A 174 3.20 22.30 -1.26
N GLU A 175 3.18 22.61 -2.57
CA GLU A 175 2.67 21.76 -3.68
C GLU A 175 3.21 20.33 -3.71
N ARG A 176 4.30 20.02 -3.00
CA ARG A 176 4.92 18.71 -2.98
C ARG A 176 4.26 17.72 -2.02
N ASP A 177 3.66 18.18 -0.93
CA ASP A 177 3.30 17.29 0.18
C ASP A 177 1.95 16.59 -0.03
N VAL A 178 1.06 17.16 -0.85
CA VAL A 178 -0.26 16.55 -1.17
C VAL A 178 -0.19 15.59 -2.36
N VAL A 179 0.79 15.77 -3.25
CA VAL A 179 0.94 14.91 -4.43
C VAL A 179 1.32 13.48 -4.03
N ASN A 180 2.07 13.29 -2.95
CA ASN A 180 2.47 11.97 -2.47
C ASN A 180 1.64 11.56 -1.25
N ILE A 181 0.85 10.52 -1.40
CA ILE A 181 0.05 9.91 -0.35
C ILE A 181 0.75 8.62 0.12
N TYR A 182 0.91 8.47 1.43
CA TYR A 182 1.34 7.23 2.08
C TYR A 182 0.13 6.60 2.78
N PRO A 183 -0.65 5.76 2.10
CA PRO A 183 -1.90 5.27 2.65
C PRO A 183 -1.67 4.33 3.82
N ALA A 184 -2.68 4.21 4.69
CA ALA A 184 -2.73 3.13 5.65
C ALA A 184 -2.76 1.77 4.90
N PHE A 185 -2.05 0.78 5.42
CA PHE A 185 -2.11 -0.58 4.90
C PHE A 185 -2.89 -1.47 5.86
N VAL A 186 -3.91 -2.14 5.33
CA VAL A 186 -4.80 -3.01 6.11
C VAL A 186 -4.88 -4.37 5.42
N ILE A 187 -4.69 -5.43 6.20
CA ILE A 187 -4.81 -6.81 5.74
C ILE A 187 -6.17 -7.33 6.20
N ILE A 188 -6.90 -7.96 5.27
CA ILE A 188 -8.14 -8.66 5.58
C ILE A 188 -7.85 -10.15 5.43
N GLU A 189 -7.78 -10.84 6.56
CA GLU A 189 -7.53 -12.29 6.60
C GLU A 189 -8.79 -13.07 6.21
N PRO A 190 -8.64 -14.28 5.64
CA PRO A 190 -9.78 -15.14 5.35
C PRO A 190 -10.46 -15.54 6.66
N LYS A 191 -11.80 -15.55 6.67
CA LYS A 191 -12.58 -16.07 7.79
C LYS A 191 -12.57 -17.60 7.85
#